data_AF-A0A178VKU0-F1
#
_entry.id   AF-A0A178VKU0-F1
#
_cell.length_a   1.000
_cell.length_b   1.000
_cell.length_c   1.000
_cell.angle_alpha   90.00
_cell.angle_beta   90.00
_cell.angle_gamma   90.00
#
_symmetry.space_group_name_H-M   'P 1'
#
loop_
_entity.id
_entity.type
_entity.pdbx_description
1 polymer ?
#
loop_
_entity_poly.entity_id
_entity_poly.type
_entity_poly.pdbx_seq_one_letter_code
_entity_poly.pdbx_strand_id
1 'polypeptide(L)'
;MVSIRTQATERFEAIYPLLKEVALACEPGSELMKQVTQQIFHYSLIIAGRRNLVLAKEATAIAVWSLTENVDCCKQWEKLYWENKEASVAVLKKLVDERGDISIKLASSPSHKFTLNQTMESIRLKNEKAITEGGTIGSRYKEADKSCKVMSGRFFPENACLKGTAIITAVVLAAVAVLASNL
;
A
#
# COMPACT_ATOMS: atom_id res chain seq x y z
N MET A 1 40.51 6.32 34.62
CA MET A 1 39.06 6.49 34.49
C MET A 1 38.67 5.91 33.13
N VAL A 2 38.19 4.67 33.07
CA VAL A 2 37.84 4.00 31.80
C VAL A 2 36.41 4.43 31.44
N SER A 3 36.27 5.02 30.26
CA SER A 3 34.99 5.50 29.72
C SER A 3 34.02 4.32 29.57
N ILE A 4 32.88 4.36 30.27
CA ILE A 4 31.78 3.42 30.08
C ILE A 4 31.04 3.84 28.81
N ARG A 5 31.70 3.69 27.65
CA ARG A 5 31.02 3.87 26.37
C ARG A 5 30.20 2.62 26.10
N THR A 6 28.91 2.81 25.94
CA THR A 6 28.01 1.69 25.67
C THR A 6 28.04 1.33 24.20
N GLN A 7 27.81 0.06 23.89
CA GLN A 7 27.66 -0.42 22.52
C GLN A 7 26.59 0.37 21.72
N ALA A 8 25.58 0.91 22.41
CA ALA A 8 24.56 1.76 21.80
C ALA A 8 25.14 3.10 21.31
N THR A 9 26.03 3.72 22.09
CA THR A 9 26.72 4.96 21.72
C THR A 9 27.59 4.77 20.47
N GLU A 10 28.33 3.67 20.40
CA GLU A 10 29.17 3.35 19.24
C GLU A 10 28.34 3.10 17.97
N ARG A 11 27.22 2.35 18.10
CA ARG A 11 26.29 2.14 16.97
C ARG A 11 25.66 3.45 16.50
N PHE A 12 25.31 4.35 17.41
CA PHE A 12 24.73 5.64 17.05
C PHE A 12 25.73 6.55 16.35
N GLU A 13 26.96 6.66 16.87
CA GLU A 13 28.03 7.45 16.24
C GLU A 13 28.39 6.92 14.85
N ALA A 14 28.30 5.61 14.62
CA ALA A 14 28.53 5.02 13.30
C ALA A 14 27.44 5.42 12.27
N ILE A 15 26.20 5.63 12.72
CA ILE A 15 25.06 5.97 11.85
C ILE A 15 24.89 7.51 11.72
N TYR A 16 25.41 8.28 12.67
CA TYR A 16 25.23 9.74 12.73
C TYR A 16 25.71 10.51 11.48
N PRO A 17 26.87 10.21 10.86
CA PRO A 17 27.27 10.89 9.62
C PRO A 17 26.25 10.72 8.50
N LEU A 18 25.70 9.52 8.34
CA LEU A 18 24.65 9.24 7.36
C LEU A 18 23.36 10.01 7.70
N LEU A 19 22.95 10.01 8.97
CA LEU A 19 21.79 10.80 9.43
C LEU A 19 21.98 12.29 9.15
N LYS A 20 23.19 12.81 9.34
CA LYS A 20 23.53 14.22 9.08
C LYS A 20 23.48 14.54 7.59
N GLU A 21 24.05 13.69 6.73
CA GLU A 21 24.00 13.87 5.28
C GLU A 21 22.56 13.82 4.75
N VAL A 22 21.77 12.86 5.23
CA VAL A 22 20.34 12.78 4.92
C VAL A 22 19.63 14.07 5.36
N ALA A 23 19.86 14.52 6.59
CA ALA A 23 19.21 15.72 7.11
C ALA A 23 19.59 16.99 6.33
N LEU A 24 20.85 17.12 5.89
CA LEU A 24 21.33 18.27 5.13
C LEU A 24 20.87 18.26 3.66
N ALA A 25 20.57 17.10 3.10
CA ALA A 25 20.19 16.95 1.69
C ALA A 25 18.68 16.73 1.46
N CYS A 26 17.88 16.69 2.53
CA CYS A 26 16.42 16.51 2.50
C CYS A 26 15.67 17.79 2.10
N GLU A 27 15.93 18.32 0.91
CA GLU A 27 14.93 19.17 0.29
C GLU A 27 13.73 18.31 -0.14
N PRO A 28 12.48 18.69 0.22
CA PRO A 28 11.29 17.96 -0.19
C PRO A 28 11.23 17.78 -1.71
N GLY A 29 11.02 16.55 -2.17
CA GLY A 29 10.90 16.23 -3.59
C GLY A 29 12.22 16.05 -4.36
N SER A 30 13.39 16.24 -3.71
CA SER A 30 14.69 16.01 -4.33
C SER A 30 14.89 14.53 -4.73
N GLU A 31 15.74 14.28 -5.72
CA GLU A 31 16.05 12.91 -6.17
C GLU A 31 16.70 12.07 -5.07
N LEU A 32 17.59 12.68 -4.28
CA LEU A 32 18.20 12.01 -3.14
C LEU A 32 17.16 11.65 -2.07
N MET A 33 16.21 12.55 -1.80
CA MET A 33 15.14 12.23 -0.85
C MET A 33 14.26 11.08 -1.33
N LYS A 34 14.00 10.98 -2.64
CA LYS A 34 13.31 9.83 -3.22
C LYS A 34 14.06 8.53 -2.96
N GLN A 35 15.38 8.50 -3.23
CA GLN A 35 16.22 7.32 -3.00
C GLN A 35 16.29 6.93 -1.53
N VAL A 36 16.46 7.90 -0.63
CA VAL A 36 16.46 7.68 0.83
C VAL A 36 15.11 7.10 1.26
N THR A 37 14.01 7.67 0.77
CA THR A 37 12.65 7.18 1.09
C THR A 37 12.44 5.73 0.63
N GLN A 38 12.97 5.34 -0.53
CA GLN A 38 12.92 3.95 -1.03
C GLN A 38 13.75 2.98 -0.16
N GLN A 39 14.92 3.42 0.32
CA GLN A 39 15.74 2.62 1.25
C GLN A 39 15.03 2.47 2.59
N ILE A 40 14.48 3.56 3.14
CA ILE A 40 13.68 3.56 4.36
C ILE A 40 12.49 2.60 4.20
N PHE A 41 11.77 2.67 3.08
CA PHE A 41 10.66 1.76 2.79
C PHE A 41 11.11 0.30 2.80
N HIS A 42 12.21 -0.02 2.09
CA HIS A 42 12.73 -1.39 2.01
C HIS A 42 12.98 -2.00 3.39
N TYR A 43 13.77 -1.32 4.23
CA TYR A 43 14.11 -1.82 5.55
C TYR A 43 12.89 -1.86 6.47
N SER A 44 12.03 -0.84 6.39
CA SER A 44 10.82 -0.77 7.21
C SER A 44 9.86 -1.90 6.88
N LEU A 45 9.69 -2.23 5.60
CA LEU A 45 8.89 -3.38 5.18
C LEU A 45 9.48 -4.70 5.73
N ILE A 46 10.78 -4.92 5.61
CA ILE A 46 11.42 -6.14 6.14
C ILE A 46 11.25 -6.24 7.66
N ILE A 47 11.40 -5.12 8.39
CA ILE A 47 11.30 -5.09 9.85
C ILE A 47 9.85 -5.26 10.31
N ALA A 48 8.87 -4.74 9.59
CA ALA A 48 7.44 -4.89 9.89
C ALA A 48 6.99 -6.36 9.92
N GLY A 49 7.68 -7.26 9.21
CA GLY A 49 7.43 -8.71 9.24
C GLY A 49 8.13 -9.47 10.36
N ARG A 50 8.92 -8.80 11.22
CA ARG A 50 9.68 -9.47 12.28
C ARG A 50 8.86 -9.65 13.56
N ARG A 51 9.29 -10.59 14.40
CA ARG A 51 8.57 -10.97 15.64
C ARG A 51 8.60 -9.93 16.76
N ASN A 52 9.45 -8.91 16.68
CA ASN A 52 9.49 -7.85 17.69
C ASN A 52 8.32 -6.89 17.45
N LEU A 53 7.27 -7.02 18.25
CA LEU A 53 6.02 -6.28 18.07
C LEU A 53 6.20 -4.75 18.13
N VAL A 54 7.05 -4.26 19.03
CA VAL A 54 7.29 -2.81 19.18
C VAL A 54 7.95 -2.26 17.92
N LEU A 55 9.02 -2.91 17.47
CA LEU A 55 9.73 -2.50 16.26
C LEU A 55 8.89 -2.71 14.99
N ALA A 56 8.12 -3.78 14.92
CA ALA A 56 7.27 -4.07 13.77
C ALA A 56 6.16 -3.02 13.62
N LYS A 57 5.57 -2.55 14.73
CA LYS A 57 4.57 -1.47 14.71
C LYS A 57 5.16 -0.18 14.16
N GLU A 58 6.34 0.21 14.66
CA GLU A 58 7.02 1.42 14.21
C GLU A 58 7.43 1.32 12.74
N ALA A 59 8.03 0.19 12.34
CA ALA A 59 8.43 -0.06 10.97
C ALA A 59 7.22 -0.09 10.01
N THR A 60 6.07 -0.59 10.45
CA THR A 60 4.83 -0.52 9.66
C THR A 60 4.42 0.94 9.43
N ALA A 61 4.53 1.79 10.45
CA ALA A 61 4.22 3.21 10.33
C ALA A 61 5.18 3.94 9.38
N ILE A 62 6.47 3.66 9.49
CA ILE A 62 7.48 4.23 8.60
C ILE A 62 7.25 3.76 7.15
N ALA A 63 6.93 2.48 6.94
CA ALA A 63 6.63 1.95 5.60
C ALA A 63 5.41 2.64 4.97
N VAL A 64 4.34 2.87 5.75
CA VAL A 64 3.17 3.65 5.29
C VAL A 64 3.55 5.09 4.96
N TRP A 65 4.32 5.75 5.83
CA TRP A 65 4.80 7.10 5.57
C TRP A 65 5.56 7.15 4.24
N SER A 66 6.51 6.24 4.00
CA SER A 66 7.28 6.19 2.75
C SER A 66 6.40 5.97 1.51
N LEU A 67 5.35 5.13 1.59
CA LEU A 67 4.39 4.93 0.51
C LEU A 67 3.62 6.21 0.17
N THR A 68 3.30 7.03 1.18
CA THR A 68 2.63 8.32 0.98
C THR A 68 3.57 9.45 0.57
N GLU A 69 4.87 9.30 0.81
CA GLU A 69 5.87 10.33 0.52
C GLU A 69 6.48 10.17 -0.88
N ASN A 70 6.69 8.93 -1.33
CA ASN A 70 7.29 8.65 -2.63
C ASN A 70 6.53 7.55 -3.38
N VAL A 71 5.97 7.91 -4.54
CA VAL A 71 5.24 7.00 -5.43
C VAL A 71 6.08 5.81 -5.89
N ASP A 72 7.40 5.93 -5.99
CA ASP A 72 8.27 4.82 -6.39
C ASP A 72 8.37 3.73 -5.32
N CYS A 73 8.01 4.02 -4.06
CA CYS A 73 7.86 3.00 -3.03
C CYS A 73 6.70 2.05 -3.35
N CYS A 74 5.65 2.52 -4.04
CA CYS A 74 4.54 1.66 -4.47
C CYS A 74 5.03 0.60 -5.48
N LYS A 75 5.82 1.03 -6.48
CA LYS A 75 6.44 0.13 -7.47
C LYS A 75 7.41 -0.86 -6.80
N GLN A 76 8.16 -0.39 -5.81
CA GLN A 76 9.08 -1.23 -5.05
C GLN A 76 8.32 -2.26 -4.20
N TRP A 77 7.20 -1.88 -3.60
CA TRP A 77 6.37 -2.78 -2.81
C TRP A 77 5.87 -3.97 -3.62
N GLU A 78 5.44 -3.74 -4.86
CA GLU A 78 4.97 -4.82 -5.74
C GLU A 78 6.03 -5.89 -6.02
N LYS A 79 7.30 -5.47 -6.11
CA LYS A 79 8.46 -6.35 -6.31
C LYS A 79 8.77 -7.15 -5.04
N LEU A 80 8.76 -6.48 -3.89
CA LEU A 80 9.10 -7.07 -2.59
C LEU A 80 7.96 -7.91 -1.96
N TYR A 81 6.74 -7.79 -2.49
CA TYR A 81 5.53 -8.38 -1.91
C TYR A 81 5.66 -9.88 -1.63
N TRP A 82 6.17 -10.65 -2.59
CA TRP A 82 6.24 -12.11 -2.46
C TRP A 82 7.19 -12.58 -1.34
N GLU A 83 8.22 -11.80 -1.07
CA GLU A 83 9.21 -12.06 -0.01
C GLU A 83 8.73 -11.57 1.37
N ASN A 84 7.82 -10.58 1.39
CA ASN A 84 7.44 -9.85 2.60
C ASN A 84 5.92 -9.86 2.82
N LYS A 85 5.28 -11.04 2.70
CA LYS A 85 3.81 -11.18 2.78
C LYS A 85 3.24 -10.73 4.12
N GLU A 86 3.79 -11.24 5.23
CA GLU A 86 3.31 -10.92 6.59
C GLU A 86 3.48 -9.44 6.91
N ALA A 87 4.61 -8.84 6.52
CA ALA A 87 4.83 -7.40 6.60
C ALA A 87 3.82 -6.62 5.74
N SER A 88 3.56 -7.08 4.52
CA SER A 88 2.59 -6.45 3.62
C SER A 88 1.18 -6.48 4.21
N VAL A 89 0.79 -7.52 4.94
CA VAL A 89 -0.50 -7.55 5.67
C VAL A 89 -0.56 -6.44 6.73
N ALA A 90 0.50 -6.25 7.51
CA ALA A 90 0.56 -5.20 8.52
C ALA A 90 0.46 -3.79 7.89
N VAL A 91 1.20 -3.56 6.79
CA VAL A 91 1.15 -2.29 6.04
C VAL A 91 -0.25 -2.06 5.46
N LEU A 92 -0.87 -3.07 4.83
CA LEU A 92 -2.24 -2.98 4.31
C LEU A 92 -3.25 -2.64 5.40
N LYS A 93 -3.16 -3.30 6.57
CA LYS A 93 -4.04 -3.01 7.72
C LYS A 93 -3.91 -1.56 8.16
N LYS A 94 -2.67 -1.07 8.30
CA LYS A 94 -2.43 0.31 8.71
C LYS A 94 -2.95 1.32 7.67
N LEU A 95 -2.80 1.05 6.38
CA LEU A 95 -3.38 1.88 5.31
C LEU A 95 -4.91 1.93 5.35
N VAL A 96 -5.57 0.82 5.73
CA VAL A 96 -7.03 0.78 5.94
C VAL A 96 -7.41 1.65 7.14
N ASP A 97 -6.70 1.49 8.26
CA ASP A 97 -6.99 2.17 9.52
C ASP A 97 -6.81 3.70 9.40
N GLU A 98 -5.78 4.14 8.69
CA GLU A 98 -5.41 5.56 8.54
C GLU A 98 -5.90 6.18 7.23
N ARG A 99 -6.83 5.53 6.54
CA ARG A 99 -7.23 5.91 5.17
C ARG A 99 -7.68 7.37 5.03
N GLY A 100 -8.34 7.91 6.07
CA GLY A 100 -8.89 9.27 6.06
C GLY A 100 -7.77 10.29 5.96
N ASP A 101 -6.79 10.13 6.85
CA ASP A 101 -5.61 10.98 6.92
C ASP A 101 -4.74 10.84 5.66
N ILE A 102 -4.56 9.61 5.17
CA ILE A 102 -3.82 9.35 3.92
C ILE A 102 -4.51 10.01 2.73
N SER A 103 -5.85 9.95 2.65
CA SER A 103 -6.60 10.59 1.57
C SER A 103 -6.48 12.12 1.61
N ILE A 104 -6.44 12.71 2.80
CA ILE A 104 -6.21 14.15 2.98
C ILE A 104 -4.78 14.50 2.56
N LYS A 105 -3.78 13.74 3.03
CA LYS A 105 -2.36 13.96 2.69
C LYS A 105 -2.11 13.92 1.18
N LEU A 106 -2.75 12.99 0.47
CA LEU A 106 -2.59 12.82 -0.97
C LEU A 106 -3.60 13.61 -1.81
N ALA A 107 -4.41 14.49 -1.21
CA ALA A 107 -5.43 15.25 -1.94
C ALA A 107 -4.82 16.15 -3.02
N SER A 108 -3.64 16.71 -2.76
CA SER A 108 -2.89 17.54 -3.71
C SER A 108 -2.14 16.72 -4.78
N SER A 109 -2.11 15.39 -4.67
CA SER A 109 -1.42 14.50 -5.61
C SER A 109 -2.32 13.34 -6.08
N PRO A 110 -3.29 13.61 -6.98
CA PRO A 110 -4.23 12.59 -7.45
C PRO A 110 -3.56 11.40 -8.13
N SER A 111 -2.44 11.61 -8.85
CA SER A 111 -1.69 10.56 -9.53
C SER A 111 -1.01 9.60 -8.54
N HIS A 112 -0.46 10.13 -7.44
CA HIS A 112 0.14 9.32 -6.39
C HIS A 112 -0.92 8.52 -5.65
N LYS A 113 -2.05 9.17 -5.28
CA LYS A 113 -3.21 8.48 -4.70
C LYS A 113 -3.69 7.33 -5.60
N PHE A 114 -3.81 7.58 -6.90
CA PHE A 114 -4.19 6.56 -7.87
C PHE A 114 -3.20 5.40 -7.93
N THR A 115 -1.90 5.70 -7.92
CA THR A 115 -0.84 4.67 -7.99
C THR A 115 -0.82 3.80 -6.74
N LEU A 116 -0.93 4.40 -5.55
CA LEU A 116 -1.03 3.66 -4.29
C LEU A 116 -2.24 2.72 -4.30
N ASN A 117 -3.38 3.23 -4.77
CA ASN A 117 -4.59 2.42 -4.89
C ASN A 117 -4.41 1.24 -5.88
N GLN A 118 -3.80 1.47 -7.04
CA GLN A 118 -3.51 0.40 -8.00
C GLN A 118 -2.58 -0.67 -7.42
N THR A 119 -1.55 -0.27 -6.68
CA THR A 119 -0.65 -1.20 -6.01
C THR A 119 -1.39 -2.04 -4.97
N MET A 120 -2.28 -1.44 -4.19
CA MET A 120 -3.08 -2.17 -3.20
C MET A 120 -4.04 -3.17 -3.84
N GLU A 121 -4.66 -2.81 -4.97
CA GLU A 121 -5.47 -3.74 -5.77
C GLU A 121 -4.65 -4.87 -6.39
N SER A 122 -3.48 -4.57 -6.94
CA SER A 122 -2.54 -5.56 -7.47
C SER A 122 -2.15 -6.58 -6.39
N ILE A 123 -1.85 -6.11 -5.19
CA ILE A 123 -1.57 -6.98 -4.03
C ILE A 123 -2.81 -7.79 -3.63
N ARG A 124 -4.00 -7.20 -3.65
CA ARG A 124 -5.27 -7.92 -3.40
C ARG A 124 -5.45 -9.08 -4.36
N LEU A 125 -5.33 -8.84 -5.65
CA LEU A 125 -5.49 -9.86 -6.69
C LEU A 125 -4.46 -10.98 -6.54
N LYS A 126 -3.21 -10.63 -6.18
CA LYS A 126 -2.17 -11.62 -5.85
C LYS A 126 -2.54 -12.47 -4.63
N ASN A 127 -3.16 -11.87 -3.61
CA ASN A 127 -3.68 -12.61 -2.45
C ASN A 127 -4.82 -13.55 -2.86
N GLU A 128 -5.82 -13.07 -3.60
CA GLU A 128 -6.97 -13.87 -4.05
C GLU A 128 -6.53 -15.09 -4.85
N LYS A 129 -5.63 -14.89 -5.83
CA LYS A 129 -5.06 -15.97 -6.62
C LYS A 129 -4.39 -17.04 -5.73
N ALA A 130 -3.60 -16.61 -4.76
CA ALA A 130 -2.91 -17.52 -3.85
C ALA A 130 -3.85 -18.26 -2.89
N ILE A 131 -5.04 -17.70 -2.58
CA ILE A 131 -6.09 -18.39 -1.82
C ILE A 131 -6.75 -19.47 -2.67
N THR A 132 -7.03 -19.18 -3.94
CA THR A 132 -7.67 -20.15 -4.85
C THR A 132 -6.76 -21.30 -5.24
N GLU A 133 -5.44 -21.05 -5.30
CA GLU A 133 -4.44 -22.04 -5.70
C GLU A 133 -3.83 -22.82 -4.51
N GLY A 134 -3.94 -22.30 -3.28
CA GLY A 134 -3.25 -22.84 -2.10
C GLY A 134 -4.20 -23.36 -1.03
N GLY A 135 -4.00 -24.61 -0.60
CA GLY A 135 -4.65 -25.24 0.56
C GLY A 135 -4.34 -24.54 1.90
N THR A 136 -3.71 -25.21 2.88
CA THR A 136 -3.46 -24.65 4.23
C THR A 136 -2.70 -23.30 4.28
N ILE A 137 -1.97 -22.94 3.21
CA ILE A 137 -1.25 -21.66 3.06
C ILE A 137 -2.21 -20.50 2.69
N GLY A 138 -3.40 -20.77 2.16
CA GLY A 138 -4.44 -19.79 1.80
C GLY A 138 -4.89 -18.89 2.96
N SER A 139 -4.82 -19.41 4.19
CA SER A 139 -5.27 -18.69 5.40
C SER A 139 -4.53 -17.36 5.63
N ARG A 140 -3.22 -17.27 5.35
CA ARG A 140 -2.43 -16.05 5.50
C ARG A 140 -2.79 -14.98 4.48
N TYR A 141 -3.14 -15.39 3.26
CA TYR A 141 -3.57 -14.48 2.20
C TYR A 141 -4.99 -13.96 2.44
N LYS A 142 -5.84 -14.72 3.12
CA LYS A 142 -7.22 -14.31 3.44
C LYS A 142 -7.30 -13.03 4.26
N GLU A 143 -6.41 -12.87 5.23
CA GLU A 143 -6.38 -11.67 6.07
C GLU A 143 -5.88 -10.44 5.31
N ALA A 144 -4.86 -10.62 4.46
CA ALA A 144 -4.33 -9.57 3.58
C ALA A 144 -5.37 -9.12 2.55
N ASP A 145 -6.03 -10.07 1.89
CA ASP A 145 -7.12 -9.85 0.93
C ASP A 145 -8.29 -9.11 1.58
N LYS A 146 -8.69 -9.50 2.79
CA LYS A 146 -9.75 -8.81 3.54
C LYS A 146 -9.43 -7.33 3.76
N SER A 147 -8.20 -7.01 4.15
CA SER A 147 -7.76 -5.62 4.31
C SER A 147 -7.86 -4.85 2.99
N CYS A 148 -7.36 -5.42 1.89
CA CYS A 148 -7.47 -4.82 0.57
C CYS A 148 -8.93 -4.62 0.11
N LYS A 149 -9.86 -5.55 0.40
CA LYS A 149 -11.29 -5.43 0.05
C LYS A 149 -11.98 -4.27 0.77
N VAL A 150 -11.68 -4.07 2.04
CA VAL A 150 -12.23 -2.94 2.82
C VAL A 150 -11.74 -1.61 2.26
N MET A 151 -10.50 -1.60 1.79
CA MET A 151 -9.84 -0.49 1.10
C MET A 151 -10.49 -0.18 -0.26
N SER A 152 -10.64 -1.18 -1.12
CA SER A 152 -11.14 -1.02 -2.49
C SER A 152 -12.57 -0.51 -2.55
N GLY A 153 -13.46 -1.06 -1.71
CA GLY A 153 -14.88 -0.71 -1.67
C GLY A 153 -15.17 0.70 -1.14
N ARG A 154 -14.17 1.45 -0.65
CA ARG A 154 -14.35 2.83 -0.15
C ARG A 154 -13.42 3.86 -0.78
N PHE A 155 -12.33 3.46 -1.42
CA PHE A 155 -11.49 4.36 -2.22
C PHE A 155 -12.02 4.59 -3.64
N PHE A 156 -12.87 3.69 -4.12
CA PHE A 156 -13.59 3.84 -5.37
C PHE A 156 -15.07 3.59 -5.05
N PRO A 157 -15.99 4.50 -5.40
CA PRO A 157 -17.21 4.03 -6.00
C PRO A 157 -16.73 3.14 -7.16
N GLU A 158 -16.78 1.82 -6.99
CA GLU A 158 -16.81 0.94 -8.15
C GLU A 158 -17.85 1.57 -9.06
N ASN A 159 -17.44 1.85 -10.29
CA ASN A 159 -18.31 2.39 -11.31
C ASN A 159 -19.57 1.51 -11.36
N ALA A 160 -20.63 1.92 -10.67
CA ALA A 160 -21.94 1.27 -10.68
C ALA A 160 -22.56 1.35 -12.10
N CYS A 161 -21.90 2.05 -13.02
CA CYS A 161 -22.26 2.22 -14.42
C CYS A 161 -21.62 1.17 -15.36
N LEU A 162 -21.46 -0.08 -14.93
CA LEU A 162 -21.26 -1.20 -15.87
C LEU A 162 -22.37 -2.25 -15.79
N LYS A 163 -23.20 -2.23 -14.72
CA LYS A 163 -24.43 -3.02 -14.67
C LYS A 163 -25.63 -2.32 -15.34
N GLY A 164 -25.56 -1.00 -15.54
CA GLY A 164 -26.61 -0.21 -16.17
C GLY A 164 -26.76 -0.43 -17.69
N THR A 165 -25.68 -0.80 -18.38
CA THR A 165 -25.70 -0.96 -19.85
C THR A 165 -26.51 -2.18 -20.31
N ALA A 166 -26.60 -3.22 -19.50
CA ALA A 166 -27.43 -4.40 -19.79
C ALA A 166 -28.93 -4.15 -19.59
N ILE A 167 -29.30 -3.20 -18.72
CA ILE A 167 -30.71 -2.85 -18.46
C ILE A 167 -31.24 -1.95 -19.59
N ILE A 168 -30.42 -1.02 -20.09
CA ILE A 168 -30.82 -0.09 -21.16
C ILE A 168 -31.07 -0.84 -22.48
N THR A 169 -30.25 -1.83 -22.83
CA THR A 169 -30.44 -2.64 -24.05
C THR A 169 -31.71 -3.48 -24.02
N ALA A 170 -32.10 -4.02 -22.85
CA ALA A 170 -33.34 -4.77 -22.70
C ALA A 170 -34.60 -3.89 -22.87
N VAL A 171 -34.57 -2.65 -22.37
CA VAL A 171 -35.69 -1.71 -22.49
C VAL A 171 -35.85 -1.21 -23.94
N VAL A 172 -34.75 -0.96 -24.66
CA VAL A 172 -34.80 -0.55 -26.07
C VAL A 172 -35.34 -1.68 -26.95
N LEU A 173 -34.95 -2.93 -26.71
CA LEU A 173 -35.48 -4.10 -27.44
C LEU A 173 -36.98 -4.32 -27.20
N ALA A 174 -37.47 -4.13 -25.97
CA ALA A 174 -38.89 -4.24 -25.67
C ALA A 174 -39.73 -3.13 -26.31
N ALA A 175 -39.22 -1.89 -26.35
CA ALA A 175 -39.93 -0.77 -26.97
C ALA A 175 -40.06 -0.93 -28.49
N VAL A 176 -39.03 -1.44 -29.16
CA VAL A 176 -39.07 -1.70 -30.62
C VAL A 176 -40.03 -2.85 -30.95
N ALA A 177 -40.09 -3.90 -30.13
CA ALA A 177 -41.03 -5.01 -30.33
C ALA A 177 -42.51 -4.59 -30.15
N VAL A 178 -42.79 -3.71 -29.18
CA VAL A 178 -44.15 -3.17 -28.98
C VAL A 178 -44.57 -2.25 -30.14
N LEU A 179 -43.66 -1.45 -30.68
CA LEU A 179 -43.95 -0.61 -31.86
C LEU A 179 -44.17 -1.42 -33.13
N ALA A 180 -43.41 -2.50 -33.34
CA ALA A 180 -43.58 -3.40 -34.48
C ALA A 180 -44.85 -4.27 -34.40
N SER A 181 -45.41 -4.48 -33.20
CA SER A 181 -46.64 -5.24 -32.99
C SER A 181 -47.93 -4.41 -33.14
N ASN A 182 -47.79 -3.09 -33.32
CA ASN A 182 -48.90 -2.13 -33.48
C ASN A 182 -48.90 -1.45 -34.87
N LEU A 183 -48.15 -1.99 -35.85
CA LEU A 183 -48.16 -1.57 -37.25
C LEU A 183 -48.86 -2.62 -38.13
#